data_AF-A0A3D4HXC7-F1
#
_entry.id   AF-A0A3D4HXC7-F1
#
_cell.length_a   1.000
_cell.length_b   1.000
_cell.length_c   1.000
_cell.angle_alpha   90.00
_cell.angle_beta   90.00
_cell.angle_gamma   90.00
#
_symmetry.space_group_name_H-M   'P 1'
#
loop_
_entity.id
_entity.type
_entity.pdbx_description
1 polymer ?
#
loop_
_entity_poly.entity_id
_entity_poly.type
_entity_poly.pdbx_seq_one_letter_code
_entity_poly.pdbx_strand_id
1 'polypeptide(L)'
;YFAKGTEPTEKCDIHVKATICTESNALATEYCPISKQKEAVYLNKSETGSTADTPYLLPSKTCPVHKAGNSSIPDDDPLYKDDPQDEPYDNNNDPNSEDNAYPPEDNQNQLNDFYSYSDHW
;
A
#
# COMPACT_ATOMS: atom_id res chain seq x y z
N TYR A 1 -38.67 -1.61 6.55
CA TYR A 1 -38.89 -0.67 7.66
C TYR A 1 -39.22 -1.51 8.90
N PHE A 2 -38.85 -1.05 10.11
CA PHE A 2 -39.15 -1.74 11.37
C PHE A 2 -40.32 -1.04 12.07
N ALA A 3 -41.09 -1.77 12.88
CA ALA A 3 -42.11 -1.16 13.72
C ALA A 3 -41.44 -0.29 14.81
N LYS A 4 -42.10 0.82 15.19
CA LYS A 4 -41.57 1.77 16.16
C LYS A 4 -41.30 1.07 17.50
N GLY A 5 -40.06 1.12 17.97
CA GLY A 5 -39.62 0.51 19.23
C GLY A 5 -39.23 -0.97 19.10
N THR A 6 -39.24 -1.54 17.89
CA THR A 6 -38.75 -2.90 17.62
C THR A 6 -37.50 -2.88 16.73
N GLU A 7 -36.89 -1.72 16.54
CA GLU A 7 -35.61 -1.61 15.84
C GLU A 7 -34.53 -2.36 16.64
N PRO A 8 -33.67 -3.16 15.99
CA PRO A 8 -32.51 -3.73 16.65
C PRO A 8 -31.61 -2.63 17.22
N THR A 9 -31.31 -2.71 18.51
CA THR A 9 -30.40 -1.77 19.19
C THR A 9 -28.96 -2.27 19.23
N GLU A 10 -28.74 -3.55 18.93
CA GLU A 10 -27.45 -4.22 19.03
C GLU A 10 -26.86 -4.51 17.64
N LYS A 11 -25.53 -4.56 17.58
CA LYS A 11 -24.80 -4.96 16.37
C LYS A 11 -24.65 -6.47 16.35
N CYS A 12 -24.70 -7.04 15.16
CA CYS A 12 -24.37 -8.45 14.97
C CYS A 12 -22.87 -8.66 15.12
N ASP A 13 -22.48 -9.54 16.03
CA ASP A 13 -21.11 -9.98 16.31
C ASP A 13 -20.71 -11.24 15.51
N ILE A 14 -21.70 -11.94 14.95
CA ILE A 14 -21.49 -13.11 14.09
C ILE A 14 -21.05 -12.71 12.67
N HIS A 15 -21.62 -11.65 12.11
CA HIS A 15 -21.28 -11.17 10.75
C HIS A 15 -20.13 -10.17 10.81
N VAL A 16 -18.93 -10.62 10.52
CA VAL A 16 -17.72 -9.79 10.57
C VAL A 16 -17.21 -9.48 9.17
N LYS A 17 -16.81 -8.23 8.94
CA LYS A 17 -16.11 -7.84 7.73
C LYS A 17 -14.65 -8.29 7.84
N ALA A 18 -14.16 -9.02 6.85
CA ALA A 18 -12.78 -9.45 6.79
C ALA A 18 -12.24 -9.38 5.35
N THR A 19 -10.93 -9.18 5.25
CA THR A 19 -10.21 -9.20 3.98
C THR A 19 -9.51 -10.53 3.83
N ILE A 20 -9.85 -11.26 2.77
CA ILE A 20 -9.31 -12.60 2.46
C ILE A 20 -8.40 -12.52 1.25
N CYS A 21 -7.31 -13.27 1.28
CA CYS A 21 -6.47 -13.49 0.12
C CYS A 21 -7.13 -14.51 -0.81
N THR A 22 -7.49 -14.11 -2.03
CA THR A 22 -8.22 -14.94 -3.00
C THR A 22 -7.43 -16.14 -3.50
N GLU A 23 -6.11 -16.12 -3.35
CA GLU A 23 -5.23 -17.24 -3.71
C GLU A 23 -5.14 -18.30 -2.61
N SER A 24 -5.00 -17.87 -1.35
CA SER A 24 -4.83 -18.78 -0.21
C SER A 24 -6.12 -19.13 0.53
N ASN A 25 -7.21 -18.39 0.29
CA ASN A 25 -8.46 -18.45 1.04
C ASN A 25 -8.30 -18.23 2.56
N ALA A 26 -7.23 -17.54 2.97
CA ALA A 26 -6.90 -17.22 4.36
C ALA A 26 -6.94 -15.70 4.58
N LEU A 27 -6.92 -15.25 5.85
CA LEU A 27 -6.91 -13.82 6.19
C LEU A 27 -5.75 -13.12 5.49
N ALA A 28 -6.05 -12.07 4.73
CA ALA A 28 -5.05 -11.30 4.02
C ALA A 28 -4.09 -10.63 5.00
N THR A 29 -2.83 -10.55 4.61
CA THR A 29 -1.77 -9.81 5.30
C THR A 29 -1.44 -8.54 4.51
N GLU A 30 -0.65 -7.65 5.10
CA GLU A 30 -0.12 -6.46 4.42
C GLU A 30 0.68 -6.79 3.15
N TYR A 31 1.22 -8.00 3.05
CA TYR A 31 1.99 -8.46 1.91
C TYR A 31 1.12 -8.97 0.75
N CYS A 32 -0.17 -9.21 0.98
CA CYS A 32 -1.08 -9.66 -0.07
C CYS A 32 -1.28 -8.52 -1.09
N PRO A 33 -1.04 -8.73 -2.39
CA PRO A 33 -1.31 -7.72 -3.41
C PRO A 33 -2.78 -7.30 -3.39
N ILE A 34 -3.08 -6.02 -3.63
CA ILE A 34 -4.47 -5.49 -3.62
C ILE A 34 -5.36 -6.27 -4.59
N SER A 35 -4.83 -6.68 -5.75
CA SER A 35 -5.55 -7.50 -6.74
C SER A 35 -5.93 -8.91 -6.24
N LYS A 36 -5.29 -9.37 -5.17
CA LYS A 36 -5.54 -10.66 -4.51
C LYS A 36 -6.27 -10.51 -3.18
N GLN A 37 -6.62 -9.29 -2.77
CA GLN A 37 -7.43 -9.05 -1.58
C GLN A 37 -8.90 -8.96 -1.96
N LYS A 38 -9.76 -9.62 -1.17
CA LYS A 38 -11.22 -9.50 -1.28
C LYS A 38 -11.79 -9.21 0.10
N GLU A 39 -12.43 -8.06 0.24
CA GLU A 39 -13.23 -7.73 1.41
C GLU A 39 -14.64 -8.31 1.26
N ALA A 40 -15.10 -9.06 2.26
CA ALA A 40 -16.47 -9.54 2.34
C ALA A 40 -16.90 -9.74 3.80
N VAL A 41 -18.18 -10.06 4.00
CA VAL A 41 -18.72 -10.42 5.30
C VAL A 41 -18.65 -11.94 5.47
N TYR A 42 -18.14 -12.38 6.62
CA TYR A 42 -17.96 -13.77 7.01
C TYR A 42 -18.63 -14.04 8.36
N LEU A 43 -18.84 -15.32 8.66
CA LEU A 43 -19.46 -15.79 9.89
C LEU A 43 -18.38 -16.16 10.91
N ASN A 44 -18.34 -15.45 12.02
CA ASN A 44 -17.47 -15.72 13.17
C ASN A 44 -18.13 -16.76 14.09
N LYS A 45 -18.18 -18.02 13.65
CA LYS A 45 -18.69 -19.15 14.43
C LYS A 45 -17.88 -20.42 14.17
N SER A 46 -17.90 -21.33 15.12
CA SER A 46 -17.43 -22.71 14.92
C SER A 46 -18.60 -23.62 14.56
N GLU A 47 -18.46 -24.41 13.51
CA GLU A 47 -19.43 -25.44 13.13
C GLU A 47 -18.84 -26.83 13.28
N THR A 48 -19.64 -27.78 13.75
CA THR A 48 -19.26 -29.20 13.86
C THR A 48 -19.71 -30.03 12.66
N GLY A 49 -20.57 -29.47 11.79
CA GLY A 49 -21.09 -30.13 10.60
C GLY A 49 -21.13 -29.16 9.43
N SER A 50 -21.13 -29.70 8.20
CA SER A 50 -21.18 -28.88 6.99
C SER A 50 -22.60 -28.41 6.73
N THR A 51 -22.81 -27.10 6.81
CA THR A 51 -24.03 -26.42 6.39
C THR A 51 -23.80 -25.68 5.08
N ALA A 52 -24.85 -25.07 4.51
CA ALA A 52 -24.70 -24.17 3.36
C ALA A 52 -23.85 -22.92 3.68
N ASP A 53 -23.72 -22.57 4.97
CA ASP A 53 -22.93 -21.42 5.44
C ASP A 53 -21.43 -21.71 5.54
N THR A 54 -21.04 -22.99 5.57
CA THR A 54 -19.64 -23.43 5.76
C THR A 54 -18.62 -22.67 4.88
N PRO A 55 -18.89 -22.39 3.59
CA PRO A 55 -17.95 -21.65 2.74
C PRO A 55 -17.72 -20.18 3.16
N TYR A 56 -18.60 -19.63 3.99
CA TYR A 56 -18.58 -18.26 4.46
C TYR A 56 -18.11 -18.14 5.91
N LEU A 57 -17.58 -19.23 6.49
CA LEU A 57 -16.94 -19.17 7.80
C LEU A 57 -15.66 -18.33 7.74
N LEU A 58 -15.43 -17.55 8.79
CA LEU A 58 -14.22 -16.75 8.92
C LEU A 58 -13.00 -17.68 9.01
N PRO A 59 -12.02 -17.56 8.09
CA PRO A 59 -10.78 -18.33 8.18
C PRO A 59 -10.00 -17.97 9.45
N SER A 60 -9.48 -18.98 10.14
CA SER A 60 -8.67 -18.79 11.36
C SER A 60 -7.18 -18.54 11.09
N LYS A 61 -6.71 -18.84 9.88
CA LYS A 61 -5.31 -18.72 9.47
C LYS A 61 -5.09 -17.44 8.66
N THR A 62 -3.88 -16.91 8.73
CA THR A 62 -3.39 -15.83 7.85
C THR A 62 -2.78 -16.40 6.58
N CYS A 63 -2.72 -15.56 5.54
CA CYS A 63 -2.16 -15.92 4.24
C CYS A 63 -0.71 -16.42 4.39
N PRO A 64 -0.42 -17.68 4.02
CA PRO A 64 0.93 -18.21 4.06
C PRO A 64 1.73 -17.91 2.77
N VAL A 65 1.07 -17.41 1.72
CA VAL A 65 1.63 -17.22 0.38
C VAL A 65 2.43 -15.92 0.30
N HIS A 66 1.85 -14.82 0.77
CA HIS A 66 2.47 -13.49 0.71
C HIS A 66 3.09 -13.09 2.06
N LYS A 67 4.39 -12.80 2.06
CA LYS A 67 5.25 -12.49 3.21
C LYS A 67 6.23 -11.35 2.87
N ALA A 68 6.94 -10.83 3.85
CA ALA A 68 7.84 -9.67 3.73
C ALA A 68 9.01 -9.78 2.71
N GLY A 69 9.14 -10.87 1.95
CA GLY A 69 10.22 -11.08 0.97
C GLY A 69 9.75 -11.42 -0.45
N ASN A 70 8.44 -11.39 -0.73
CA ASN A 70 7.88 -11.73 -2.05
C ASN A 70 6.98 -10.64 -2.64
N SER A 71 7.17 -9.40 -2.19
CA SER A 71 6.65 -8.20 -2.84
C SER A 71 7.48 -7.90 -4.08
N SER A 72 7.11 -8.47 -5.23
CA SER A 72 7.60 -7.96 -6.51
C SER A 72 6.97 -6.59 -6.75
N ILE A 73 7.78 -5.54 -6.77
CA ILE A 73 7.36 -4.24 -7.29
C ILE A 73 6.90 -4.49 -8.73
N PRO A 74 5.68 -4.06 -9.14
CA PRO A 74 5.31 -4.10 -10.54
C PRO A 74 6.22 -3.12 -11.30
N ASP A 75 7.22 -3.65 -12.01
CA ASP A 75 8.13 -2.89 -12.88
C ASP A 75 7.43 -2.44 -14.18
N ASP A 76 6.18 -2.00 -14.10
CA ASP A 76 5.43 -1.43 -15.23
C ASP A 76 5.12 0.05 -14.94
N ASP A 77 6.17 0.85 -14.74
CA ASP A 77 6.10 2.29 -15.00
C ASP A 77 6.70 2.56 -16.40
N PRO A 78 5.88 2.87 -17.43
CA PRO A 78 6.36 3.14 -18.77
C PRO A 78 7.03 4.52 -18.91
N LEU A 79 7.24 5.29 -17.83
CA LEU A 79 7.83 6.63 -17.88
C LEU A 79 9.36 6.67 -18.07
N TYR A 80 10.07 5.55 -18.00
CA TYR A 80 11.48 5.48 -18.37
C TYR A 80 11.64 4.84 -19.76
N LYS A 81 11.29 5.58 -20.80
CA LYS A 81 11.82 5.33 -22.14
C LYS A 81 12.63 6.53 -22.57
N ASP A 82 13.93 6.27 -22.72
CA ASP A 82 14.90 6.98 -23.54
C ASP A 82 15.28 8.41 -23.10
N ASP A 83 16.21 8.53 -22.14
CA ASP A 83 17.10 9.69 -22.08
C ASP A 83 18.50 9.25 -22.60
N PRO A 84 18.99 9.82 -23.72
CA PRO A 84 20.29 9.47 -24.31
C PRO A 84 21.46 9.70 -23.33
N GLN A 85 22.42 8.78 -23.35
CA GLN A 85 23.63 8.80 -22.51
C GLN A 85 24.33 10.17 -22.51
N ASP A 86 24.56 10.72 -21.31
CA ASP A 86 25.49 11.81 -21.08
C ASP A 86 26.89 11.44 -21.60
N GLU A 87 27.32 12.17 -22.62
CA GLU A 87 28.70 12.17 -23.14
C GLU A 87 29.68 12.63 -22.03
N PRO A 88 30.86 12.01 -21.88
CA PRO A 88 31.83 12.43 -20.88
C PRO A 88 32.45 13.78 -21.28
N TYR A 89 32.23 14.82 -20.48
CA TYR A 89 32.89 16.11 -20.67
C TYR A 89 34.40 15.96 -20.40
N ASP A 90 35.22 16.16 -21.44
CA ASP A 90 36.67 16.28 -21.36
C ASP A 90 37.03 17.69 -20.87
N ASN A 91 37.61 17.81 -19.67
CA ASN A 91 37.99 19.08 -19.06
C ASN A 91 39.52 19.26 -19.00
N ASN A 92 40.19 19.21 -20.15
CA ASN A 92 41.56 19.72 -20.24
C ASN A 92 41.56 21.22 -20.54
N ASN A 93 41.78 22.08 -19.53
CA ASN A 93 42.64 23.27 -19.63
C ASN A 93 42.90 23.97 -18.27
N ASP A 94 44.13 23.75 -17.80
CA ASP A 94 45.08 24.62 -17.08
C ASP A 94 44.60 25.71 -16.08
N PRO A 95 45.05 25.67 -14.81
CA PRO A 95 44.78 26.67 -13.78
C PRO A 95 45.73 27.87 -13.86
N ASN A 96 45.28 29.02 -14.36
CA ASN A 96 45.76 30.30 -13.84
C ASN A 96 44.82 31.49 -14.10
N SER A 97 43.90 31.76 -13.18
CA SER A 97 43.53 33.14 -12.82
C SER A 97 42.72 33.12 -11.52
N GLU A 98 43.27 33.80 -10.53
CA GLU A 98 42.80 33.87 -9.14
C GLU A 98 41.57 34.78 -8.95
N ASP A 99 40.89 34.52 -7.84
CA ASP A 99 40.24 35.48 -6.94
C ASP A 99 38.81 35.98 -7.24
N ASN A 100 37.82 35.50 -6.46
CA ASN A 100 37.28 36.23 -5.29
C ASN A 100 36.04 35.55 -4.62
N ALA A 101 36.26 35.12 -3.36
CA ALA A 101 35.43 35.29 -2.14
C ALA A 101 34.00 34.70 -1.93
N TYR A 102 33.97 33.59 -1.14
CA TYR A 102 33.16 33.20 0.07
C TYR A 102 31.61 33.38 0.19
N PRO A 103 30.88 32.63 1.07
CA PRO A 103 31.22 31.47 1.94
C PRO A 103 30.25 30.24 1.81
N PRO A 104 30.46 29.11 2.52
CA PRO A 104 29.61 27.91 2.40
C PRO A 104 28.47 27.91 3.43
N GLU A 105 27.26 27.52 3.03
CA GLU A 105 26.16 27.25 3.97
C GLU A 105 25.59 25.84 3.83
N ASP A 106 25.48 25.24 5.02
CA ASP A 106 24.99 23.95 5.44
C ASP A 106 23.51 23.74 5.06
N ASN A 107 23.11 22.56 4.57
CA ASN A 107 21.68 22.23 4.46
C ASN A 107 21.40 20.81 4.94
N GLN A 108 21.29 20.72 6.27
CA GLN A 108 20.40 19.76 6.91
C GLN A 108 18.95 20.27 6.81
N ASN A 109 18.04 19.35 6.45
CA ASN A 109 16.57 19.43 6.52
C ASN A 109 15.80 20.21 5.43
N GLN A 110 15.28 19.47 4.44
CA GLN A 110 13.99 19.77 3.79
C GLN A 110 13.06 18.55 3.79
N LEU A 111 12.75 18.04 4.98
CA LEU A 111 11.39 17.58 5.27
C LEU A 111 10.64 18.85 5.65
N ASN A 112 9.79 19.43 4.77
CA ASN A 112 8.56 20.17 5.14
C ASN A 112 7.81 20.97 4.06
N ASP A 113 8.10 20.90 2.76
CA ASP A 113 7.36 21.74 1.78
C ASP A 113 6.31 20.99 0.91
N PHE A 114 5.75 19.87 1.40
CA PHE A 114 4.68 19.13 0.69
C PHE A 114 3.27 19.77 0.80
N TYR A 115 3.07 20.90 1.48
CA TYR A 115 1.73 21.49 1.63
C TYR A 115 1.70 23.02 1.51
N SER A 116 1.93 23.58 0.31
CA SER A 116 1.45 24.94 0.04
C SER A 116 1.44 25.38 -1.43
N TYR A 117 0.88 24.60 -2.37
CA TYR A 117 0.50 25.18 -3.68
C TYR A 117 -0.74 24.48 -4.25
N SER A 118 -1.90 24.86 -3.73
CA SER A 118 -3.17 24.67 -4.42
C SER A 118 -4.06 25.88 -4.16
N ASP A 119 -3.67 27.01 -4.72
CA ASP A 119 -4.54 28.16 -4.99
C ASP A 119 -4.01 28.87 -6.24
N HIS A 120 -4.93 29.21 -7.16
CA HIS A 120 -4.78 29.89 -8.46
C HIS A 120 -4.43 28.93 -9.64
N TRP A 121 -5.29 28.65 -10.64
CA TRP A 121 -6.37 29.43 -11.30
C TRP A 121 -7.55 28.54 -11.71
#